data_AF-A0A5M9ZG55-F1
#
_entry.id   AF-A0A5M9ZG55-F1
#
_cell.length_a   1.000
_cell.length_b   1.000
_cell.length_c   1.000
_cell.angle_alpha   90.00
_cell.angle_beta   90.00
_cell.angle_gamma   90.00
#
_symmetry.space_group_name_H-M   'P 1'
#
loop_
_entity.id
_entity.type
_entity.pdbx_description
1 polymer ?
#
loop_
_entity_poly.entity_id
_entity_poly.type
_entity_poly.pdbx_seq_one_letter_code
_entity_poly.pdbx_strand_id
1 'polypeptide(L)'
;MIATMGVAASTANAAPVWKYGDDVKVTLDANGGKFGSAETKTLTDTTDATYPDYPADGVFDVDGANALYKNVPTYKNANTSGYARVFTGWYESKSGGEAVAPDAVLADGTTLYAHWEAVPSDETETYVLFDFSNLVSYDIDKNVESAGVIQKTANGIKVRLADGDTLAPWQYAATDVSGDGTVFQGEWSVDPATVKKGPDAIIPQTVNAVTVRVGSANGFAIYKDGVKADKTIQFDAALGSTVDGLVAYKTGAIANSWTLR
;
A
#
# COMPACT_ATOMS: atom_id res chain seq x y z
N MET A 1 -16.57 30.42 -57.58
CA MET A 1 -16.24 29.37 -56.59
C MET A 1 -15.65 30.09 -55.39
N ILE A 2 -16.42 30.48 -54.37
CA ILE A 2 -16.95 29.68 -53.25
C ILE A 2 -15.91 28.72 -52.67
N ALA A 3 -15.39 29.06 -51.48
CA ALA A 3 -15.52 28.23 -50.29
C ALA A 3 -15.29 29.10 -49.04
N THR A 4 -16.39 29.43 -48.38
CA THR A 4 -16.45 29.84 -46.97
C THR A 4 -15.83 28.73 -46.14
N MET A 5 -14.70 28.98 -45.48
CA MET A 5 -14.17 28.05 -44.49
C MET A 5 -15.01 28.21 -43.23
N GLY A 6 -15.95 27.29 -43.05
CA GLY A 6 -16.69 27.13 -41.81
C GLY A 6 -15.71 26.81 -40.68
N VAL A 7 -15.67 27.68 -39.68
CA VAL A 7 -15.15 27.34 -38.36
C VAL A 7 -16.08 26.27 -37.80
N ALA A 8 -15.65 25.01 -37.86
CA ALA A 8 -16.24 23.98 -37.02
C ALA A 8 -15.86 24.33 -35.59
N ALA A 9 -16.80 24.85 -34.82
CA ALA A 9 -16.71 24.81 -33.37
C ALA A 9 -16.67 23.33 -33.00
N SER A 10 -15.48 22.81 -32.70
CA SER A 10 -15.40 21.60 -31.90
C SER A 10 -16.07 21.98 -30.59
N THR A 11 -17.15 21.28 -30.24
CA THR A 11 -17.67 21.30 -28.88
C THR A 11 -16.56 20.76 -28.01
N ALA A 12 -15.73 21.67 -27.49
CA ALA A 12 -14.87 21.39 -26.35
C ALA A 12 -15.84 20.88 -25.29
N ASN A 13 -15.82 19.58 -25.06
CA ASN A 13 -16.43 19.00 -23.88
C ASN A 13 -15.73 19.73 -22.73
N ALA A 14 -16.45 20.61 -22.04
CA ALA A 14 -15.86 21.41 -20.98
C ALA A 14 -15.15 20.44 -20.03
N ALA A 15 -13.85 20.63 -19.83
CA ALA A 15 -13.15 19.93 -18.76
C ALA A 15 -13.97 20.16 -17.48
N PRO A 16 -14.28 19.11 -16.69
CA PRO A 16 -15.09 19.29 -15.49
C PRO A 16 -14.45 20.38 -14.63
N VAL A 17 -15.24 21.41 -14.32
CA VAL A 17 -14.82 22.51 -13.47
C VAL A 17 -14.87 22.00 -12.05
N TRP A 18 -13.76 21.45 -11.58
CA TRP A 18 -13.56 21.08 -10.19
C TRP A 18 -13.76 22.31 -9.29
N LYS A 19 -14.70 22.21 -8.35
CA LYS A 19 -14.79 23.17 -7.24
C LYS A 19 -14.21 22.53 -6.00
N TYR A 20 -13.43 23.31 -5.27
CA TYR A 20 -12.97 22.96 -3.93
C TYR A 20 -14.20 22.68 -3.04
N GLY A 21 -14.33 21.45 -2.53
CA GLY A 21 -15.49 20.97 -1.75
C GLY A 21 -16.52 20.10 -2.50
N ASP A 22 -16.22 19.65 -3.73
CA ASP A 22 -17.04 18.62 -4.40
C ASP A 22 -16.68 17.21 -3.89
N ASP A 23 -17.66 16.30 -3.83
CA ASP A 23 -17.44 14.90 -3.46
C ASP A 23 -16.50 14.20 -4.44
N VAL A 24 -15.70 13.26 -3.95
CA VAL A 24 -14.88 12.37 -4.78
C VAL A 24 -15.59 11.02 -4.96
N LYS A 25 -15.89 10.65 -6.21
CA LYS A 25 -16.56 9.41 -6.57
C LYS A 25 -15.64 8.49 -7.34
N VAL A 26 -15.45 7.29 -6.82
CA VAL A 26 -14.66 6.23 -7.47
C VAL A 26 -15.58 5.10 -7.87
N THR A 27 -15.45 4.61 -9.10
CA THR A 27 -16.17 3.43 -9.59
C THR A 27 -15.31 2.19 -9.44
N LEU A 28 -15.81 1.21 -8.71
CA LEU A 28 -15.25 -0.14 -8.67
C LEU A 28 -15.94 -0.98 -9.74
N ASP A 29 -15.21 -1.40 -10.76
CA ASP A 29 -15.64 -2.35 -11.79
C ASP A 29 -15.20 -3.76 -11.40
N ALA A 30 -16.15 -4.67 -11.24
CA ALA A 30 -15.87 -6.04 -10.84
C ALA A 30 -15.11 -6.85 -11.91
N ASN A 31 -14.95 -6.31 -13.12
CA ASN A 31 -14.11 -6.84 -14.21
C ASN A 31 -14.35 -8.34 -14.44
N GLY A 32 -15.60 -8.68 -14.75
CA GLY A 32 -16.07 -10.06 -14.90
C GLY A 32 -16.69 -10.68 -13.64
N GLY A 33 -16.41 -10.13 -12.46
CA GLY A 33 -17.10 -10.44 -11.21
C GLY A 33 -18.46 -9.73 -11.07
N LYS A 34 -19.01 -9.76 -9.84
CA LYS A 34 -20.26 -9.09 -9.45
C LYS A 34 -20.27 -8.64 -7.99
N PHE A 35 -20.86 -7.48 -7.73
CA PHE A 35 -21.34 -7.00 -6.44
C PHE A 35 -22.81 -7.40 -6.27
N GLY A 36 -23.07 -8.62 -5.77
CA GLY A 36 -24.42 -9.19 -5.82
C GLY A 36 -24.83 -9.41 -7.27
N SER A 37 -25.75 -8.60 -7.79
CA SER A 37 -26.16 -8.61 -9.20
C SER A 37 -25.51 -7.51 -10.05
N ALA A 38 -24.87 -6.51 -9.43
CA ALA A 38 -24.28 -5.37 -10.14
C ALA A 38 -22.85 -5.70 -10.62
N GLU A 39 -22.45 -5.12 -11.75
CA GLU A 39 -21.07 -5.24 -12.26
C GLU A 39 -20.15 -4.17 -11.69
N THR A 40 -20.73 -3.05 -11.26
CA THR A 40 -19.99 -1.92 -10.70
C THR A 40 -20.57 -1.51 -9.35
N LYS A 41 -19.75 -0.84 -8.55
CA LYS A 41 -20.14 -0.19 -7.30
C LYS A 41 -19.44 1.16 -7.21
N THR A 42 -20.18 2.22 -6.90
CA THR A 42 -19.57 3.54 -6.65
C THR A 42 -19.27 3.70 -5.16
N LEU A 43 -18.05 4.14 -4.86
CA LEU A 43 -17.64 4.66 -3.57
C LEU A 43 -17.70 6.19 -3.62
N THR A 44 -18.09 6.82 -2.52
CA THR A 44 -18.18 8.28 -2.44
C THR A 44 -17.50 8.74 -1.17
N ASP A 45 -16.45 9.52 -1.32
CA ASP A 45 -15.89 10.35 -0.28
C ASP A 45 -16.63 11.70 -0.34
N THR A 46 -17.32 12.02 0.73
CA THR A 46 -18.30 13.12 0.75
C THR A 46 -17.71 14.29 1.49
N THR A 47 -17.80 15.49 0.94
CA THR A 47 -17.43 16.68 1.69
C THR A 47 -18.42 16.87 2.84
N ASP A 48 -17.94 16.81 4.08
CA ASP A 48 -18.81 17.06 5.24
C ASP A 48 -19.15 18.55 5.32
N ALA A 49 -20.40 18.88 5.01
CA ALA A 49 -20.91 20.25 5.09
C ALA A 49 -20.79 20.88 6.50
N THR A 50 -20.60 20.06 7.54
CA THR A 50 -20.38 20.47 8.93
C THR A 50 -18.92 20.88 9.18
N TYR A 51 -18.00 20.32 8.40
CA TYR A 51 -16.56 20.54 8.51
C TYR A 51 -15.99 20.94 7.14
N PRO A 52 -16.30 22.15 6.65
CA PRO A 52 -15.89 22.61 5.31
C PRO A 52 -14.36 22.71 5.13
N ASP A 53 -13.60 22.69 6.22
CA ASP A 53 -12.13 22.64 6.21
C ASP A 53 -11.58 21.21 5.98
N TYR A 54 -12.46 20.21 5.96
CA TYR A 54 -12.17 18.80 5.66
C TYR A 54 -12.92 18.41 4.37
N PRO A 55 -12.48 18.93 3.21
CA PRO A 55 -13.06 18.54 1.94
C PRO A 55 -12.82 17.06 1.67
N ALA A 56 -13.64 16.47 0.79
CA ALA A 56 -13.33 15.18 0.20
C ALA A 56 -11.91 15.24 -0.42
N ASP A 57 -11.01 14.41 0.10
CA ASP A 57 -9.60 14.37 -0.30
C ASP A 57 -9.31 13.18 -1.21
N GLY A 58 -10.30 12.31 -1.42
CA GLY A 58 -10.16 11.11 -2.25
C GLY A 58 -9.44 9.96 -1.55
N VAL A 59 -9.17 10.08 -0.24
CA VAL A 59 -8.69 9.00 0.61
C VAL A 59 -9.88 8.35 1.28
N PHE A 60 -10.12 7.08 0.95
CA PHE A 60 -11.22 6.34 1.53
C PHE A 60 -10.78 5.71 2.84
N ASP A 61 -11.39 6.12 3.96
CA ASP A 61 -11.12 5.56 5.29
C ASP A 61 -11.12 4.02 5.25
N VAL A 62 -9.97 3.44 5.60
CA VAL A 62 -9.73 2.00 5.62
C VAL A 62 -10.68 1.25 6.55
N ASP A 63 -11.25 1.91 7.56
CA ASP A 63 -12.22 1.29 8.48
C ASP A 63 -13.68 1.55 8.09
N GLY A 64 -13.90 2.55 7.23
CA GLY A 64 -15.20 3.02 6.80
C GLY A 64 -16.02 2.00 6.00
N ALA A 65 -17.28 2.35 5.73
CA ALA A 65 -18.13 1.56 4.81
C ALA A 65 -17.62 1.61 3.36
N ASN A 66 -16.93 2.70 3.00
CA ASN A 66 -16.38 2.94 1.68
C ASN A 66 -14.90 2.53 1.55
N ALA A 67 -14.32 1.85 2.55
CA ALA A 67 -12.97 1.30 2.47
C ALA A 67 -12.80 0.43 1.21
N LEU A 68 -11.74 0.69 0.43
CA LEU A 68 -11.54 0.08 -0.88
C LEU A 68 -11.53 -1.47 -0.80
N TYR A 69 -10.74 -2.03 0.12
CA TYR A 69 -10.56 -3.47 0.30
C TYR A 69 -11.66 -4.16 1.12
N LYS A 70 -12.65 -3.42 1.63
CA LYS A 70 -13.88 -3.99 2.22
C LYS A 70 -14.94 -4.26 1.16
N ASN A 71 -14.85 -3.55 0.03
CA ASN A 71 -15.79 -3.59 -1.07
C ASN A 71 -15.31 -4.57 -2.14
N VAL A 72 -15.25 -5.86 -1.82
CA VAL A 72 -14.71 -6.90 -2.72
C VAL A 72 -15.84 -7.59 -3.50
N PRO A 73 -15.80 -7.62 -4.85
CA PRO A 73 -16.78 -8.35 -5.65
C PRO A 73 -16.58 -9.86 -5.51
N THR A 74 -17.56 -10.64 -5.98
CA THR A 74 -17.44 -12.10 -6.07
C THR A 74 -17.36 -12.53 -7.52
N TYR A 75 -16.57 -13.57 -7.81
CA TYR A 75 -16.52 -14.19 -9.12
C TYR A 75 -17.25 -15.53 -9.07
N LYS A 76 -18.51 -15.58 -9.54
CA LYS A 76 -19.27 -16.83 -9.69
C LYS A 76 -19.26 -17.26 -11.15
N ASN A 77 -18.51 -18.32 -11.46
CA ASN A 77 -18.66 -18.99 -12.75
C ASN A 77 -19.93 -19.86 -12.70
N ALA A 78 -20.93 -19.53 -13.52
CA ALA A 78 -22.20 -20.24 -13.54
C ALA A 78 -22.11 -21.70 -14.05
N ASN A 79 -20.97 -22.11 -14.64
CA ASN A 79 -20.88 -23.35 -15.42
C ASN A 79 -19.87 -24.41 -14.95
N THR A 80 -19.14 -24.25 -13.84
CA THR A 80 -18.24 -25.31 -13.35
C THR A 80 -18.13 -25.38 -11.83
N SER A 81 -18.23 -26.60 -11.31
CA SER A 81 -17.91 -26.99 -9.92
C SER A 81 -16.39 -27.00 -9.62
N GLY A 82 -15.60 -26.20 -10.35
CA GLY A 82 -14.14 -26.26 -10.35
C GLY A 82 -13.54 -24.88 -10.53
N TYR A 83 -13.02 -24.37 -9.40
CA TYR A 83 -12.16 -23.22 -9.20
C TYR A 83 -12.69 -21.82 -9.62
N ALA A 84 -13.16 -21.12 -8.59
CA ALA A 84 -13.56 -19.73 -8.61
C ALA A 84 -12.31 -18.84 -8.66
N ARG A 85 -12.28 -17.87 -9.58
CA ARG A 85 -11.23 -16.87 -9.60
C ARG A 85 -11.16 -16.15 -8.24
N VAL A 86 -9.96 -15.83 -7.79
CA VAL A 86 -9.73 -15.19 -6.50
C VAL A 86 -9.31 -13.75 -6.72
N PHE A 87 -9.89 -12.83 -5.93
CA PHE A 87 -9.59 -11.41 -6.01
C PHE A 87 -8.13 -11.13 -5.63
N THR A 88 -7.41 -10.38 -6.45
CA THR A 88 -5.98 -10.04 -6.25
C THR A 88 -5.76 -8.56 -5.93
N GLY A 89 -6.79 -7.72 -6.02
CA GLY A 89 -6.70 -6.30 -5.72
C GLY A 89 -7.49 -5.44 -6.71
N TRP A 90 -7.39 -4.12 -6.48
CA TRP A 90 -7.96 -3.07 -7.32
C TRP A 90 -6.86 -2.44 -8.16
N TYR A 91 -7.11 -2.22 -9.45
CA TYR A 91 -6.11 -1.74 -10.41
C TYR A 91 -6.69 -0.61 -11.26
N GLU A 92 -5.86 0.31 -11.74
CA GLU A 92 -6.32 1.42 -12.61
C GLU A 92 -6.55 0.99 -14.07
N SER A 93 -6.08 -0.21 -14.43
CA SER A 93 -6.26 -0.82 -15.76
C SER A 93 -7.03 -2.13 -15.63
N LYS A 94 -7.66 -2.60 -16.73
CA LYS A 94 -8.41 -3.88 -16.75
C LYS A 94 -7.54 -5.14 -16.69
N SER A 95 -6.26 -4.99 -16.97
CA SER A 95 -5.27 -6.07 -17.03
C SER A 95 -3.87 -5.49 -16.86
N GLY A 96 -3.03 -6.15 -16.06
CA GLY A 96 -1.68 -5.72 -15.77
C GLY A 96 -1.60 -4.49 -14.88
N GLY A 97 -0.37 -4.13 -14.50
CA GLY A 97 -0.08 -3.01 -13.62
C GLY A 97 0.01 -3.42 -12.16
N GLU A 98 -0.08 -2.42 -11.29
CA GLU A 98 0.11 -2.53 -9.84
C GLU A 98 -1.21 -2.32 -9.11
N ALA A 99 -1.38 -3.02 -7.99
CA ALA A 99 -2.54 -2.83 -7.14
C ALA A 99 -2.53 -1.44 -6.49
N VAL A 100 -3.69 -0.80 -6.41
CA VAL A 100 -3.90 0.47 -5.72
C VAL A 100 -3.83 0.27 -4.21
N ALA A 101 -3.08 1.11 -3.51
CA ALA A 101 -2.95 1.02 -2.05
C ALA A 101 -4.31 1.27 -1.35
N PRO A 102 -4.56 0.68 -0.17
CA PRO A 102 -5.80 0.88 0.58
C PRO A 102 -6.11 2.35 0.92
N ASP A 103 -5.05 3.15 1.09
CA ASP A 103 -5.05 4.56 1.47
C ASP A 103 -4.65 5.49 0.30
N ALA A 104 -4.67 4.99 -0.93
CA ALA A 104 -4.36 5.79 -2.11
C ALA A 104 -5.31 6.99 -2.25
N VAL A 105 -4.74 8.13 -2.61
CA VAL A 105 -5.49 9.34 -2.96
C VAL A 105 -6.04 9.18 -4.37
N LEU A 106 -7.37 9.09 -4.52
CA LEU A 106 -8.02 8.87 -5.80
C LEU A 106 -8.72 10.13 -6.30
N ALA A 107 -8.64 10.40 -7.60
CA ALA A 107 -9.39 11.49 -8.23
C ALA A 107 -10.87 11.12 -8.43
N ASP A 108 -11.73 12.14 -8.53
CA ASP A 108 -13.14 11.99 -8.89
C ASP A 108 -13.25 11.44 -10.31
N GLY A 109 -14.18 10.51 -10.49
CA GLY A 109 -14.38 9.80 -11.75
C GLY A 109 -13.39 8.67 -12.01
N THR A 110 -12.41 8.42 -11.12
CA THR A 110 -11.51 7.26 -11.24
C THR A 110 -12.32 5.95 -11.29
N THR A 111 -11.92 5.06 -12.19
CA THR A 111 -12.46 3.69 -12.24
C THR A 111 -11.34 2.71 -11.92
N LEU A 112 -11.58 1.87 -10.92
CA LEU A 112 -10.69 0.78 -10.55
C LEU A 112 -11.31 -0.55 -10.97
N TYR A 113 -10.47 -1.48 -11.42
CA TYR A 113 -10.87 -2.79 -11.92
C TYR A 113 -10.40 -3.87 -10.96
N ALA A 114 -11.30 -4.79 -10.62
CA ALA A 114 -10.93 -5.96 -9.85
C ALA A 114 -10.03 -6.86 -10.72
N HIS A 115 -8.91 -7.30 -10.19
CA HIS A 115 -8.12 -8.34 -10.83
C HIS A 115 -8.33 -9.69 -10.14
N TRP A 116 -8.05 -10.73 -10.91
CA TRP A 116 -8.52 -12.07 -10.63
C TRP A 116 -7.45 -13.11 -10.97
N GLU A 117 -6.96 -13.77 -9.94
CA GLU A 117 -6.16 -14.98 -10.07
C GLU A 117 -7.03 -16.11 -10.63
N ALA A 118 -6.59 -16.73 -11.73
CA ALA A 118 -7.19 -17.96 -12.23
C ALA A 118 -6.78 -19.13 -11.35
N VAL A 119 -7.76 -19.93 -10.95
CA VAL A 119 -7.53 -21.19 -10.23
C VAL A 119 -8.13 -22.31 -11.10
N PRO A 120 -7.44 -23.45 -11.30
CA PRO A 120 -6.03 -23.65 -11.00
C PRO A 120 -5.19 -22.71 -11.88
N SER A 121 -4.09 -22.19 -11.32
CA SER A 121 -3.10 -21.49 -12.14
C SER A 121 -2.30 -22.51 -12.94
N ASP A 122 -1.80 -22.09 -14.10
CA ASP A 122 -0.76 -22.82 -14.84
C ASP A 122 0.62 -22.71 -14.19
N GLU A 123 0.80 -21.71 -13.33
CA GLU A 123 1.95 -21.58 -12.41
C GLU A 123 1.89 -22.64 -11.29
N THR A 124 3.04 -23.25 -10.99
CA THR A 124 3.20 -24.24 -9.90
C THR A 124 2.90 -23.65 -8.52
N GLU A 125 2.95 -22.32 -8.40
CA GLU A 125 2.61 -21.56 -7.20
C GLU A 125 1.64 -20.41 -7.54
N THR A 126 0.66 -20.21 -6.67
CA THR A 126 -0.36 -19.15 -6.80
C THR A 126 0.08 -17.76 -6.25
N TYR A 127 1.23 -17.67 -5.58
CA TYR A 127 1.62 -16.45 -4.83
C TYR A 127 3.06 -16.04 -5.09
N VAL A 128 3.38 -14.78 -4.77
CA VAL A 128 4.73 -14.34 -4.46
C VAL A 128 4.96 -14.47 -2.95
N LEU A 129 6.01 -15.17 -2.54
CA LEU A 129 6.33 -15.42 -1.14
C LEU A 129 7.42 -14.46 -0.66
N PHE A 130 7.19 -13.81 0.48
CA PHE A 130 8.22 -13.10 1.22
C PHE A 130 8.49 -13.84 2.53
N ASP A 131 9.75 -14.19 2.77
CA ASP A 131 10.22 -14.71 4.05
C ASP A 131 11.03 -13.62 4.74
N PHE A 132 10.43 -13.03 5.77
CA PHE A 132 11.06 -11.97 6.56
C PHE A 132 12.04 -12.54 7.57
N SER A 133 11.90 -13.80 7.98
CA SER A 133 12.74 -14.45 9.01
C SER A 133 12.88 -13.61 10.30
N ASN A 134 11.84 -12.82 10.63
CA ASN A 134 11.81 -11.82 11.70
C ASN A 134 12.82 -10.66 11.59
N LEU A 135 13.43 -10.45 10.42
CA LEU A 135 14.35 -9.35 10.14
C LEU A 135 13.62 -8.06 9.74
N VAL A 136 12.41 -8.20 9.21
CA VAL A 136 11.54 -7.07 8.88
C VAL A 136 10.12 -7.31 9.37
N SER A 137 9.41 -6.21 9.59
CA SER A 137 7.99 -6.17 9.97
C SER A 137 7.19 -5.51 8.85
N TYR A 138 5.99 -6.00 8.62
CA TYR A 138 5.06 -5.47 7.62
C TYR A 138 3.69 -5.33 8.28
N ASP A 139 3.11 -4.13 8.20
CA ASP A 139 1.78 -3.85 8.72
C ASP A 139 0.74 -4.09 7.61
N ILE A 140 0.03 -5.22 7.72
CA ILE A 140 -1.00 -5.56 6.74
C ILE A 140 -2.28 -4.83 7.11
N ASP A 141 -2.84 -4.04 6.18
CA ASP A 141 -4.20 -3.55 6.31
C ASP A 141 -5.18 -4.72 6.50
N LYS A 142 -5.98 -4.67 7.56
CA LYS A 142 -6.88 -5.77 7.93
C LYS A 142 -7.90 -6.13 6.84
N ASN A 143 -8.30 -5.18 5.99
CA ASN A 143 -9.24 -5.43 4.91
C ASN A 143 -8.54 -6.05 3.71
N VAL A 144 -7.28 -5.68 3.44
CA VAL A 144 -6.42 -6.39 2.47
C VAL A 144 -6.24 -7.85 2.89
N GLU A 145 -5.96 -8.09 4.18
CA GLU A 145 -5.85 -9.45 4.74
C GLU A 145 -7.17 -10.22 4.62
N SER A 146 -8.28 -9.57 4.98
CA SER A 146 -9.63 -10.16 4.88
C SER A 146 -10.07 -10.45 3.44
N ALA A 147 -9.65 -9.60 2.49
CA ALA A 147 -9.86 -9.80 1.05
C ALA A 147 -9.00 -10.94 0.49
N GLY A 148 -8.00 -11.40 1.26
CA GLY A 148 -7.10 -12.50 0.88
C GLY A 148 -6.01 -12.10 -0.11
N VAL A 149 -5.80 -10.80 -0.34
CA VAL A 149 -4.80 -10.26 -1.28
C VAL A 149 -3.39 -10.45 -0.74
N ILE A 150 -3.19 -10.17 0.55
CA ILE A 150 -1.97 -10.48 1.28
C ILE A 150 -2.36 -11.37 2.46
N GLN A 151 -1.58 -12.41 2.73
CA GLN A 151 -1.83 -13.32 3.86
C GLN A 151 -0.54 -13.52 4.66
N LYS A 152 -0.64 -13.52 5.99
CA LYS A 152 0.48 -13.86 6.87
C LYS A 152 0.90 -15.32 6.70
N THR A 153 2.20 -15.55 6.81
CA THR A 153 2.80 -16.88 6.96
C THR A 153 3.49 -16.95 8.31
N ALA A 154 4.13 -18.07 8.63
CA ALA A 154 4.88 -18.21 9.88
C ALA A 154 6.03 -17.19 9.99
N ASN A 155 6.69 -16.89 8.87
CA ASN A 155 7.91 -16.07 8.84
C ASN A 155 7.81 -14.85 7.91
N GLY A 156 6.64 -14.54 7.36
CA GLY A 156 6.48 -13.42 6.45
C GLY A 156 5.08 -13.31 5.88
N ILE A 157 4.98 -13.06 4.58
CA ILE A 157 3.70 -12.89 3.87
C ILE A 157 3.71 -13.62 2.54
N LYS A 158 2.52 -13.88 2.01
CA LYS A 158 2.33 -14.24 0.61
C LYS A 158 1.36 -13.27 -0.03
N VAL A 159 1.68 -12.83 -1.24
CA VAL A 159 0.89 -11.86 -2.00
C VAL A 159 0.29 -12.56 -3.21
N ARG A 160 -1.04 -12.45 -3.37
CA ARG A 160 -1.72 -12.92 -4.58
C ARG A 160 -1.53 -11.94 -5.72
N LEU A 161 -1.37 -12.47 -6.92
CA LEU A 161 -1.14 -11.69 -8.13
C LEU A 161 -1.96 -12.29 -9.27
N ALA A 162 -2.51 -11.50 -10.19
CA ALA A 162 -3.06 -12.04 -11.43
C ALA A 162 -1.96 -12.11 -12.49
N ASP A 163 -2.16 -12.89 -13.54
CA ASP A 163 -1.15 -13.02 -14.58
C ASP A 163 -1.01 -11.70 -15.35
N GLY A 164 0.24 -11.23 -15.48
CA GLY A 164 0.56 -9.96 -16.12
C GLY A 164 0.55 -8.75 -15.18
N ASP A 165 0.12 -8.91 -13.93
CA ASP A 165 0.26 -7.88 -12.89
C ASP A 165 1.69 -7.88 -12.32
N THR A 166 2.09 -6.76 -11.72
CA THR A 166 3.34 -6.57 -10.99
C THR A 166 3.04 -6.18 -9.54
N LEU A 167 3.98 -6.46 -8.63
CA LEU A 167 3.81 -6.05 -7.24
C LEU A 167 3.91 -4.54 -7.10
N ALA A 168 2.95 -3.95 -6.39
CA ALA A 168 3.01 -2.56 -5.98
C ALA A 168 3.94 -2.40 -4.76
N PRO A 169 4.68 -1.29 -4.63
CA PRO A 169 5.58 -1.05 -3.48
C PRO A 169 4.95 -1.24 -2.11
N TRP A 170 3.69 -0.81 -1.94
CA TRP A 170 2.98 -0.94 -0.66
C TRP A 170 2.74 -2.41 -0.26
N GLN A 171 2.76 -3.36 -1.19
CA GLN A 171 2.54 -4.79 -0.91
C GLN A 171 3.75 -5.46 -0.26
N TYR A 172 4.92 -4.80 -0.27
CA TYR A 172 6.17 -5.34 0.27
C TYR A 172 7.02 -4.30 1.02
N ALA A 173 6.55 -3.07 1.19
CA ALA A 173 7.23 -2.05 1.98
C ALA A 173 7.27 -2.47 3.45
N ALA A 174 8.43 -2.92 3.92
CA ALA A 174 8.63 -3.43 5.28
C ALA A 174 9.59 -2.52 6.07
N THR A 175 9.47 -2.54 7.39
CA THR A 175 10.33 -1.81 8.33
C THR A 175 11.27 -2.78 9.04
N ASP A 176 12.47 -2.31 9.35
CA ASP A 176 13.45 -3.05 10.15
C ASP A 176 12.89 -3.50 11.51
N VAL A 177 13.26 -4.72 11.95
CA VAL A 177 12.92 -5.22 13.29
C VAL A 177 14.02 -4.85 14.28
N SER A 178 13.73 -3.88 15.14
CA SER A 178 14.70 -3.40 16.13
C SER A 178 15.12 -4.49 17.14
N GLY A 179 16.42 -4.53 17.43
CA GLY A 179 17.06 -5.41 18.40
C GLY A 179 17.44 -6.80 17.91
N ASP A 180 17.46 -7.02 16.59
CA ASP A 180 17.84 -8.31 16.01
C ASP A 180 19.34 -8.38 15.64
N GLY A 181 20.04 -7.24 15.73
CA GLY A 181 21.47 -7.13 15.42
C GLY A 181 21.77 -7.00 13.94
N THR A 182 20.76 -6.70 13.13
CA THR A 182 20.87 -6.40 11.71
C THR A 182 20.12 -5.12 11.36
N VAL A 183 20.39 -4.54 10.19
CA VAL A 183 19.60 -3.41 9.66
C VAL A 183 19.16 -3.77 8.25
N PHE A 184 17.86 -3.71 8.02
CA PHE A 184 17.26 -3.77 6.69
C PHE A 184 17.64 -2.57 5.84
N GLN A 185 18.19 -2.82 4.65
CA GLN A 185 18.71 -1.79 3.77
C GLN A 185 17.67 -1.22 2.80
N GLY A 186 16.41 -1.63 2.93
CA GLY A 186 15.36 -1.30 1.95
C GLY A 186 15.45 -2.12 0.66
N GLU A 187 16.30 -3.15 0.63
CA GLU A 187 16.56 -3.99 -0.55
C GLU A 187 16.16 -5.45 -0.29
N TRP A 188 15.68 -6.12 -1.33
CA TRP A 188 15.25 -7.51 -1.29
C TRP A 188 16.19 -8.39 -2.12
N SER A 189 16.16 -9.72 -1.93
CA SER A 189 17.03 -10.67 -2.68
C SER A 189 16.89 -10.57 -4.20
N VAL A 190 15.74 -10.08 -4.66
CA VAL A 190 15.42 -9.73 -6.06
C VAL A 190 14.57 -8.48 -6.05
N ASP A 191 14.50 -7.75 -7.17
CA ASP A 191 13.59 -6.61 -7.32
C ASP A 191 12.13 -7.10 -7.34
N PRO A 192 11.33 -6.84 -6.29
CA PRO A 192 9.98 -7.37 -6.19
C PRO A 192 9.05 -6.91 -7.33
N ALA A 193 9.30 -5.75 -7.93
CA ALA A 193 8.49 -5.23 -9.04
C ALA A 193 8.61 -6.09 -10.31
N THR A 194 9.68 -6.89 -10.43
CA THR A 194 9.94 -7.77 -11.58
C THR A 194 9.52 -9.22 -11.33
N VAL A 195 9.17 -9.56 -10.09
CA VAL A 195 8.88 -10.93 -9.68
C VAL A 195 7.49 -11.34 -10.17
N LYS A 196 7.41 -12.57 -10.68
CA LYS A 196 6.15 -13.28 -10.94
C LYS A 196 5.89 -14.29 -9.83
N LYS A 197 4.72 -14.93 -9.82
CA LYS A 197 4.42 -16.03 -8.91
C LYS A 197 5.53 -17.09 -8.93
N GLY A 198 5.86 -17.68 -7.80
CA GLY A 198 6.91 -18.69 -7.71
C GLY A 198 7.21 -19.16 -6.29
N PRO A 199 7.97 -20.26 -6.13
CA PRO A 199 8.23 -20.89 -4.84
C PRO A 199 9.36 -20.21 -4.06
N ASP A 200 10.23 -19.50 -4.76
CA ASP A 200 11.41 -18.89 -4.18
C ASP A 200 10.99 -17.71 -3.32
N ALA A 201 11.31 -17.80 -2.04
CA ALA A 201 11.03 -16.72 -1.11
C ALA A 201 11.93 -15.53 -1.42
N ILE A 202 11.31 -14.36 -1.52
CA ILE A 202 12.01 -13.08 -1.49
C ILE A 202 12.39 -12.82 -0.03
N ILE A 203 13.67 -12.59 0.23
CA ILE A 203 14.21 -12.37 1.58
C ILE A 203 14.77 -10.96 1.71
N PRO A 204 14.67 -10.32 2.90
CA PRO A 204 15.21 -8.99 3.11
C PRO A 204 16.75 -9.02 3.07
N GLN A 205 17.36 -8.01 2.46
CA GLN A 205 18.80 -7.80 2.54
C GLN A 205 19.12 -6.94 3.76
N THR A 206 19.95 -7.51 4.63
CA THR A 206 20.37 -6.84 5.87
C THR A 206 21.88 -6.76 5.96
N VAL A 207 22.36 -5.84 6.79
CA VAL A 207 23.76 -5.76 7.22
C VAL A 207 23.87 -5.97 8.72
N ASN A 208 25.03 -6.44 9.17
CA ASN A 208 25.30 -6.54 10.60
C ASN A 208 25.23 -5.16 11.26
N ALA A 209 24.60 -5.12 12.43
CA ALA A 209 24.34 -3.90 13.17
C ALA A 209 24.57 -4.10 14.67
N VAL A 210 24.58 -2.98 15.38
CA VAL A 210 24.58 -2.96 16.84
C VAL A 210 23.22 -2.49 17.31
N THR A 211 22.62 -3.23 18.24
CA THR A 211 21.40 -2.79 18.93
C THR A 211 21.72 -1.63 19.87
N VAL A 212 21.16 -0.47 19.56
CA VAL A 212 21.25 0.72 20.39
C VAL A 212 20.03 0.80 21.30
N ARG A 213 20.27 1.04 22.60
CA ARG A 213 19.22 1.31 23.59
C ARG A 213 19.47 2.67 24.21
N VAL A 214 18.53 3.60 24.03
CA VAL A 214 18.62 4.94 24.60
C VAL A 214 17.45 5.17 25.54
N GLY A 215 17.76 5.40 26.81
CA GLY A 215 16.79 5.77 27.84
C GLY A 215 17.00 7.19 28.32
N SER A 216 15.98 7.74 28.99
CA SER A 216 16.09 9.02 29.68
C SER A 216 17.10 8.91 30.82
N ALA A 217 18.16 9.72 30.76
CA ALA A 217 19.18 9.79 31.82
C ALA A 217 19.51 11.27 32.13
N ASN A 218 19.86 11.55 33.38
CA ASN A 218 20.37 12.87 33.82
C ASN A 218 19.48 14.08 33.48
N GLY A 219 18.16 13.87 33.36
CA GLY A 219 17.17 14.90 33.05
C GLY A 219 17.09 15.29 31.57
N PHE A 220 17.66 14.49 30.66
CA PHE A 220 17.44 14.64 29.23
C PHE A 220 16.15 13.92 28.81
N ALA A 221 15.32 14.61 28.03
CA ALA A 221 14.26 14.01 27.24
C ALA A 221 14.84 13.54 25.91
N ILE A 222 14.48 12.34 25.49
CA ILE A 222 14.93 11.75 24.23
C ILE A 222 13.81 11.93 23.20
N TYR A 223 14.18 12.27 21.97
CA TYR A 223 13.31 12.32 20.82
C TYR A 223 13.91 11.46 19.71
N LYS A 224 13.07 10.75 18.96
CA LYS A 224 13.44 10.07 17.71
C LYS A 224 12.49 10.55 16.62
N ASP A 225 13.05 11.04 15.52
CA ASP A 225 12.32 11.55 14.36
C ASP A 225 11.27 12.62 14.73
N GLY A 226 11.66 13.51 15.67
CA GLY A 226 10.79 14.58 16.18
C GLY A 226 9.76 14.15 17.22
N VAL A 227 9.63 12.86 17.51
CA VAL A 227 8.68 12.32 18.50
C VAL A 227 9.39 12.10 19.83
N LYS A 228 8.80 12.63 20.92
CA LYS A 228 9.32 12.43 22.27
C LYS A 228 9.16 10.96 22.68
N ALA A 229 10.23 10.35 23.17
CA ALA A 229 10.20 9.00 23.70
C ALA A 229 9.70 9.00 25.16
N ASP A 230 8.59 8.30 25.41
CA ASP A 230 8.06 8.10 26.76
C ASP A 230 8.70 6.89 27.48
N LYS A 231 9.45 6.06 26.73
CA LYS A 231 10.15 4.86 27.21
C LYS A 231 11.52 4.78 26.57
N THR A 232 12.34 3.81 27.00
CA THR A 232 13.58 3.46 26.30
C THR A 232 13.29 3.17 24.84
N ILE A 233 14.00 3.84 23.93
CA ILE A 233 13.99 3.53 22.51
C ILE A 233 15.02 2.44 22.22
N GLN A 234 14.69 1.57 21.28
CA GLN A 234 15.57 0.53 20.75
C GLN A 234 15.52 0.58 19.23
N PHE A 235 16.69 0.52 18.59
CA PHE A 235 16.84 0.43 17.14
C PHE A 235 18.19 -0.22 16.83
N ASP A 236 18.32 -0.83 15.67
CA ASP A 236 19.62 -1.30 15.18
C ASP A 236 20.26 -0.23 14.30
N ALA A 237 21.60 -0.18 14.35
CA ALA A 237 22.36 0.74 13.54
C ALA A 237 23.66 0.08 13.08
N ALA A 238 23.92 0.13 11.76
CA ALA A 238 25.11 -0.41 11.15
C ALA A 238 26.39 0.21 11.74
N LEU A 239 27.47 -0.57 11.82
CA LEU A 239 28.74 -0.06 12.36
C LEU A 239 29.28 1.10 11.49
N GLY A 240 29.70 2.18 12.14
CA GLY A 240 30.21 3.36 11.44
C GLY A 240 29.15 4.28 10.84
N SER A 241 27.85 3.97 11.01
CA SER A 241 26.78 4.86 10.56
C SER A 241 26.58 6.06 11.51
N THR A 242 26.03 7.13 10.95
CA THR A 242 25.42 8.20 11.73
C THR A 242 24.04 7.77 12.18
N VAL A 243 23.70 8.04 13.45
CA VAL A 243 22.34 7.82 13.94
C VAL A 243 21.55 9.10 13.77
N ASP A 244 20.69 9.10 12.75
CA ASP A 244 19.85 10.24 12.41
C ASP A 244 18.56 10.28 13.23
N GLY A 245 17.99 11.48 13.34
CA GLY A 245 16.71 11.73 14.02
C GLY A 245 16.73 11.57 15.55
N LEU A 246 17.82 11.08 16.14
CA LEU A 246 17.97 10.98 17.59
C LEU A 246 18.40 12.32 18.18
N VAL A 247 17.60 12.85 19.12
CA VAL A 247 17.89 14.11 19.83
C VAL A 247 17.75 13.91 21.33
N ALA A 248 18.77 14.32 22.09
CA ALA A 248 18.69 14.46 23.53
C ALA A 248 18.55 15.95 23.88
N TYR A 249 17.48 16.28 24.58
CA TYR A 249 17.15 17.65 24.98
C TYR A 249 17.08 17.79 26.49
N LYS A 250 17.69 18.86 27.00
CA LYS A 250 17.48 19.38 28.35
C LYS A 250 17.50 20.90 28.28
N THR A 251 16.85 21.59 29.21
CA THR A 251 16.94 23.06 29.26
C THR A 251 18.41 23.51 29.24
N GLY A 252 18.78 24.29 28.21
CA GLY A 252 20.14 24.79 28.01
C GLY A 252 21.11 23.86 27.25
N ALA A 253 20.69 22.67 26.80
CA ALA A 253 21.53 21.74 26.05
C ALA A 253 20.75 20.87 25.04
N ILE A 254 21.28 20.74 23.82
CA ILE A 254 20.79 19.85 22.78
C ILE A 254 21.97 19.03 22.24
N ALA A 255 21.78 17.72 22.11
CA ALA A 255 22.68 16.83 21.39
C ALA A 255 21.90 16.10 20.30
N ASN A 256 22.37 16.21 19.05
CA ASN A 256 21.67 15.72 17.85
C ASN A 256 22.64 15.14 16.79
N SER A 257 23.85 14.78 17.19
CA SER A 257 24.84 14.18 16.30
C SER A 257 25.51 13.01 17.02
N TRP A 258 25.34 11.82 16.45
CA TRP A 258 25.75 10.55 17.05
C TRP A 258 26.43 9.70 16.00
N THR A 259 27.54 9.07 16.38
CA THR A 259 28.27 8.15 15.52
C THR A 259 28.54 6.88 16.31
N LEU A 260 28.15 5.74 15.76
CA LEU A 260 28.53 4.45 16.30
C LEU A 260 29.98 4.16 15.89
N ARG A 261 30.82 3.95 16.90
CA ARG A 261 32.21 3.52 16.74
C ARG A 261 32.33 2.04 17.03
#